data_AF-A0A257LIQ3-F1
#
_entry.id   AF-A0A257LIQ3-F1
#
_cell.length_a   1.000
_cell.length_b   1.000
_cell.length_c   1.000
_cell.angle_alpha   90.00
_cell.angle_beta   90.00
_cell.angle_gamma   90.00
#
_symmetry.space_group_name_H-M   'P 1'
#
loop_
_entity.id
_entity.type
_entity.pdbx_description
1 polymer ?
#
loop_
_entity_poly.entity_id
_entity_poly.type
_entity_poly.pdbx_seq_one_letter_code
_entity_poly.pdbx_strand_id
1 'polypeptide(L)' 'GPNLVLPTSGTARFSSPLGVYDFQKRSSLIEVSEAGAQVLGPIAAELAYGEGLQAHAQAAELRLKR' A
#
# COMPACT_ATOMS: atom_id res chain seq x y z
N GLY A 1 24.19 19.87 10.97
CA GLY A 1 23.72 19.57 12.34
C GLY A 1 22.23 19.26 12.31
N PRO A 2 21.59 18.94 13.44
CA PRO A 2 20.14 18.74 13.51
C PRO A 2 19.39 20.03 13.15
N ASN A 3 18.16 19.88 12.64
CA ASN A 3 17.29 21.02 12.32
C ASN A 3 16.60 21.54 13.59
N LEU A 4 16.49 22.86 13.73
CA LEU A 4 15.82 23.53 14.86
C LEU A 4 14.31 23.71 14.64
N VAL A 5 13.81 23.38 13.45
CA VAL A 5 12.36 23.33 13.19
C VAL A 5 11.80 22.03 13.78
N LEU A 6 11.18 22.15 14.96
CA LEU A 6 10.72 21.03 15.78
C LEU A 6 9.19 21.05 15.99
N PRO A 7 8.55 19.88 16.21
CA PRO A 7 7.15 19.80 16.61
C PRO A 7 6.91 20.45 18.00
N THR A 8 5.87 21.26 18.13
CA THR A 8 5.49 21.95 19.37
C THR A 8 4.07 21.55 19.83
N SER A 9 3.56 22.12 20.94
CA SER A 9 2.21 21.82 21.45
C SER A 9 1.90 20.33 21.66
N GLY A 10 2.90 19.55 22.08
CA GLY A 10 2.77 18.11 22.37
C GLY A 10 2.78 17.18 21.15
N THR A 11 2.93 17.71 19.94
CA THR A 11 2.92 16.91 18.69
C THR A 11 4.17 16.04 18.51
N ALA A 12 5.23 16.27 19.28
CA ALA A 12 6.42 15.41 19.30
C ALA A 12 6.13 13.93 19.66
N ARG A 13 4.95 13.61 20.20
CA ARG A 13 4.50 12.23 20.43
C ARG A 13 4.25 11.45 19.13
N PHE A 14 4.01 12.12 18.01
CA PHE A 14 3.64 11.49 16.73
C PHE A 14 4.25 12.17 15.49
N SER A 15 4.91 13.32 15.65
CA SER A 15 5.61 14.05 14.58
C SER A 15 7.11 14.05 14.80
N SER A 16 7.87 14.16 13.70
CA SER A 16 9.34 14.23 13.72
C SER A 16 9.84 15.67 13.49
N PRO A 17 11.08 16.02 13.90
CA PRO A 17 11.78 17.21 13.44
C PRO A 17 11.79 17.36 11.92
N LEU A 18 11.79 18.60 11.41
CA LEU A 18 11.89 18.86 9.98
C LEU A 18 13.20 18.29 9.43
N GLY A 19 13.11 17.39 8.47
CA GLY A 19 14.22 16.77 7.77
C GLY A 19 13.98 16.71 6.27
N VAL A 20 14.91 16.05 5.57
CA VAL A 20 14.81 15.88 4.10
C VAL A 20 13.57 15.08 3.68
N TYR A 21 13.03 14.21 4.54
CA TYR A 21 11.86 13.39 4.23
C TYR A 21 10.57 14.20 4.13
N ASP A 22 10.48 15.36 4.77
CA ASP A 22 9.31 16.25 4.66
C ASP A 22 9.15 16.84 3.25
N PHE A 23 10.23 16.86 2.47
CA PHE A 23 10.27 17.37 1.10
C PHE A 23 10.30 16.27 0.04
N GLN A 24 10.21 15.00 0.45
CA GLN A 24 10.21 13.84 -0.44
C GLN A 24 8.86 13.12 -0.37
N LYS A 25 8.48 12.44 -1.45
CA LYS A 25 7.35 11.51 -1.49
C LYS A 25 7.85 10.12 -1.82
N ARG A 26 7.29 9.12 -1.16
CA ARG A 26 7.62 7.71 -1.39
C ARG A 26 6.51 7.07 -2.22
N SER A 27 6.90 6.46 -3.33
CA SER A 27 6.01 5.66 -4.18
C SER A 27 6.38 4.19 -4.04
N SER A 28 5.37 3.32 -3.93
CA SER A 28 5.57 1.88 -3.94
C SER A 28 5.53 1.37 -5.38
N LEU A 29 6.46 0.47 -5.72
CA LEU A 29 6.43 -0.31 -6.95
C LEU A 29 6.13 -1.76 -6.57
N ILE A 30 5.10 -2.34 -7.18
CA ILE A 30 4.66 -3.70 -6.89
C ILE A 30 4.55 -4.45 -8.22
N GLU A 31 5.18 -5.60 -8.30
CA GLU A 31 5.10 -6.53 -9.41
C GLU A 31 4.68 -7.90 -8.87
N VAL A 32 3.77 -8.55 -9.57
CA VAL A 32 3.29 -9.90 -9.22
C VAL A 32 3.63 -10.82 -10.39
N SER A 33 4.44 -11.84 -10.13
CA SER A 33 4.75 -12.86 -11.14
C SER A 33 3.51 -13.66 -11.49
N GLU A 34 3.52 -14.33 -12.64
CA GLU A 34 2.41 -15.19 -13.04
C GLU A 34 2.09 -16.26 -12.00
N ALA A 35 3.13 -16.93 -11.45
CA ALA A 35 2.98 -17.90 -10.37
C ALA A 35 2.42 -17.27 -9.09
N GLY A 36 2.86 -16.06 -8.74
CA GLY A 36 2.31 -15.31 -7.61
C GLY A 36 0.84 -14.97 -7.81
N ALA A 37 0.43 -14.61 -9.03
CA ALA A 37 -0.96 -14.31 -9.35
C ALA A 37 -1.87 -15.54 -9.23
N GLN A 38 -1.36 -16.74 -9.50
CA GLN A 38 -2.14 -17.98 -9.28
C GLN A 38 -2.42 -18.23 -7.80
N VAL A 39 -1.48 -17.86 -6.92
CA VAL A 39 -1.63 -18.06 -5.47
C VAL A 39 -2.46 -16.93 -4.84
N LEU A 40 -2.20 -15.68 -5.22
CA LEU A 40 -2.83 -14.50 -4.61
C LEU A 40 -4.18 -14.16 -5.23
N GLY A 41 -4.42 -14.52 -6.50
CA GLY A 41 -5.65 -14.21 -7.22
C GLY A 41 -6.92 -14.75 -6.55
N PRO A 42 -6.98 -16.02 -6.11
CA PRO A 42 -8.16 -16.54 -5.41
C PRO A 42 -8.43 -15.82 -4.08
N ILE A 43 -7.36 -15.48 -3.33
CA ILE A 43 -7.47 -14.74 -2.07
C ILE A 43 -8.00 -13.32 -2.32
N ALA A 44 -7.44 -12.63 -3.31
CA ALA A 44 -7.87 -11.29 -3.68
C ALA A 44 -9.33 -11.27 -4.17
N ALA A 45 -9.77 -12.29 -4.91
CA ALA A 45 -11.14 -12.43 -5.37
C ALA A 45 -12.12 -12.66 -4.21
N GLU A 46 -11.79 -13.56 -3.29
CA GLU A 46 -12.63 -13.84 -2.10
C GLU A 46 -12.83 -12.58 -1.26
N LEU A 47 -11.74 -11.85 -0.97
CA LEU A 47 -11.82 -10.59 -0.23
C LEU A 47 -12.68 -9.56 -0.97
N ALA A 48 -12.48 -9.41 -2.29
CA ALA A 48 -13.24 -8.47 -3.09
C ALA A 48 -14.74 -8.82 -3.20
N TYR A 49 -15.11 -10.11 -3.25
CA TYR A 49 -16.52 -10.52 -3.16
C TYR A 49 -17.11 -10.20 -1.79
N GLY A 50 -16.38 -10.46 -0.70
CA GLY A 50 -16.79 -10.13 0.67
C GLY A 50 -17.03 -8.62 0.87
N GLU A 51 -16.32 -7.78 0.13
CA GLU A 51 -16.47 -6.32 0.14
C GLU A 51 -17.50 -5.79 -0.88
N GLY A 52 -18.11 -6.65 -1.69
CA GLY A 52 -19.06 -6.25 -2.74
C GLY A 52 -18.41 -5.54 -3.94
N LEU A 53 -17.13 -5.82 -4.22
CA LEU A 53 -16.33 -5.24 -5.30
C LEU A 53 -16.16 -6.23 -6.46
N GLN A 54 -17.25 -6.59 -7.14
CA GLN A 54 -17.26 -7.68 -8.14
C GLN A 54 -16.26 -7.45 -9.28
N ALA A 55 -16.10 -6.20 -9.74
CA ALA A 55 -15.13 -5.87 -10.79
C ALA A 55 -13.68 -6.13 -10.37
N HIS A 56 -13.35 -5.94 -9.09
CA HIS A 56 -12.01 -6.23 -8.56
C HIS A 56 -11.79 -7.74 -8.48
N ALA A 57 -12.80 -8.50 -8.01
CA ALA A 57 -12.73 -9.96 -7.96
C ALA A 57 -12.53 -10.57 -9.35
N GLN A 58 -13.35 -10.16 -10.32
CA GLN A 58 -13.26 -10.62 -11.70
C GLN A 58 -11.91 -10.27 -12.34
N ALA A 59 -11.33 -9.11 -12.02
CA ALA A 59 -10.00 -8.76 -12.51
C ALA A 59 -8.91 -9.72 -11.98
N ALA A 60 -9.02 -10.19 -10.73
CA ALA A 60 -8.10 -11.19 -10.20
C ALA A 60 -8.33 -12.57 -10.85
N GLU A 61 -9.59 -13.01 -10.96
CA GLU A 61 -9.97 -14.30 -11.55
C GLU A 61 -9.57 -14.42 -13.03
N LEU A 62 -9.69 -13.35 -13.80
CA LEU A 62 -9.35 -13.34 -15.24
C LEU A 62 -7.88 -13.72 -15.50
N ARG A 63 -7.01 -13.56 -14.50
CA ARG A 63 -5.58 -13.86 -14.58
C ARG A 63 -5.25 -15.27 -14.11
N LEU A 64 -6.22 -16.03 -13.63
CA LEU A 64 -6.04 -17.43 -13.24
C LEU A 64 -5.98 -18.33 -14.47
N LYS A 65 -5.07 -19.31 -14.44
CA LYS A 65 -5.03 -20.36 -15.46
C LYS A 65 -6.18 -21.33 -15.19
N ARG A 66 -6.78 -21.80 -16.28
CA ARG A 66 -7.76 -22.88 -16.25
C ARG A 66 -7.07 -24.23 -16.09
#